data_AF-A0A963JIE7-F1
#
_entry.id   AF-A0A963JIE7-F1
#
_cell.length_a   1.000
_cell.length_b   1.000
_cell.length_c   1.000
_cell.angle_alpha   90.00
_cell.angle_beta   90.00
_cell.angle_gamma   90.00
#
_symmetry.space_group_name_H-M   'P 1'
#
loop_
_entity.id
_entity.type
_entity.pdbx_description
1 polymer ?
#
loop_
_entity_poly.entity_id
_entity_poly.type
_entity_poly.pdbx_seq_one_letter_code
_entity_poly.pdbx_strand_id
1 'polypeptide(L)' 'VAPMMEWTDRHCRWFHRQITRRARLYTVMITTGALRHGDAARHLDFDPAEHPVALQVGGSEADELAHAAR' A
#
# COMPACT_ATOMS: atom_id res chain seq x y z
N VAL A 1 -8.17 4.33 7.33
CA VAL A 1 -8.08 5.47 6.38
C VAL A 1 -8.16 4.88 4.99
N ALA A 2 -9.09 5.38 4.16
CA ALA A 2 -9.26 4.87 2.81
C ALA A 2 -7.98 5.07 1.97
N PRO A 3 -7.70 4.19 1.02
CA PRO A 3 -6.61 4.39 0.08
C PRO A 3 -6.94 5.56 -0.87
N MET A 4 -6.02 6.52 -0.96
CA MET A 4 -6.20 7.74 -1.76
C MET A 4 -4.90 8.03 -2.50
N MET A 5 -4.93 7.92 -3.84
CA MET A 5 -3.81 8.27 -4.71
C MET A 5 -3.24 9.64 -4.36
N GLU A 6 -1.91 9.77 -4.34
CA GLU A 6 -1.15 10.98 -3.97
C GLU A 6 -1.31 11.48 -2.53
N TRP A 7 -2.24 10.93 -1.74
CA TRP A 7 -2.48 11.33 -0.36
C TRP A 7 -1.94 10.32 0.64
N THR A 8 -2.37 9.06 0.58
CA THR A 8 -2.01 8.04 1.58
C THR A 8 -0.64 7.39 1.32
N ASP A 9 0.37 8.22 1.12
CA ASP A 9 1.77 7.78 1.11
C ASP A 9 2.27 7.41 2.52
N ARG A 10 3.53 7.00 2.64
CA ARG A 10 4.13 6.62 3.93
C ARG A 10 4.15 7.76 4.95
N HIS A 11 4.35 9.00 4.50
CA HIS A 11 4.42 10.17 5.39
C HIS A 11 3.04 10.49 5.96
N CYS A 12 2.01 10.44 5.13
CA CYS A 12 0.62 10.60 5.53
C CYS A 12 0.18 9.48 6.49
N ARG A 13 0.55 8.23 6.22
CA ARG A 13 0.22 7.09 7.10
C ARG A 13 0.93 7.19 8.45
N TRP A 14 2.19 7.62 8.46
CA TRP A 14 2.91 7.91 9.69
C TRP A 14 2.22 8.99 10.53
N PHE A 15 1.78 10.09 9.90
CA PHE A 15 1.02 11.14 10.57
C PHE A 15 -0.31 10.61 11.15
N HIS A 16 -1.08 9.85 10.37
CA HIS A 16 -2.31 9.22 10.85
C HIS A 16 -2.08 8.27 12.03
N ARG A 17 -0.92 7.60 12.08
CA ARG A 17 -0.54 6.74 13.21
C ARG A 17 -0.31 7.53 14.51
N GLN A 18 0.14 8.79 14.41
CA GLN A 18 0.25 9.67 15.58
C GLN A 18 -1.13 10.06 16.14
N ILE A 19 -2.16 10.12 15.29
CA ILE A 19 -3.54 10.42 15.70
C ILE A 19 -4.19 9.20 16.37
N THR A 20 -4.00 8.01 15.83
CA THR A 20 -4.60 6.79 16.38
C THR A 20 -3.80 5.53 16.11
N ARG A 21 -3.72 4.67 17.13
CA ARG A 21 -3.13 3.33 17.04
C ARG A 21 -4.12 2.26 16.58
N ARG A 22 -5.42 2.59 16.49
CA ARG A 22 -6.49 1.61 16.23
C ARG A 22 -6.94 1.56 14.77
N ALA A 23 -6.76 2.64 14.02
CA ALA A 23 -7.17 2.66 12.62
C ALA A 23 -6.28 1.74 11.77
N ARG A 24 -6.93 0.96 10.88
CA ARG A 24 -6.27 0.29 9.77
C ARG A 24 -5.95 1.32 8.68
N LEU A 25 -4.69 1.35 8.25
CA LEU A 25 -4.21 2.21 7.17
C LEU A 25 -4.16 1.40 5.88
N TYR A 26 -4.33 2.07 4.74
CA TYR A 26 -4.19 1.47 3.42
C TYR A 26 -3.14 2.25 2.63
N THR A 27 -2.34 1.55 1.83
CA THR A 27 -1.43 2.19 0.88
C THR A 27 -2.21 2.94 -0.20
N VAL A 28 -1.53 3.76 -1.00
CA VAL A 28 -2.05 4.08 -2.33
C VAL A 28 -2.31 2.79 -3.13
N MET A 29 -3.20 2.84 -4.11
CA MET A 29 -3.38 1.71 -5.03
C MET A 29 -2.13 1.55 -5.89
N ILE A 30 -1.55 0.36 -5.89
CA ILE A 30 -0.40 0.00 -6.73
C ILE A 30 -0.88 -0.98 -7.80
N THR A 31 -0.52 -0.73 -9.06
CA THR A 31 -0.94 -1.60 -10.16
C THR A 31 -0.12 -2.89 -10.21
N THR A 32 -0.71 -3.99 -10.67
CA THR A 32 0.01 -5.27 -10.86
C THR A 32 1.22 -5.10 -11.77
N GLY A 33 1.09 -4.30 -12.84
CA GLY A 33 2.19 -4.00 -13.75
C GLY A 33 3.37 -3.27 -13.07
N ALA A 34 3.12 -2.36 -12.12
CA ALA A 34 4.18 -1.69 -11.38
C ALA A 34 4.96 -2.65 -10.47
N LEU A 35 4.27 -3.63 -9.88
CA LEU A 35 4.91 -4.66 -9.05
C LEU A 35 5.64 -5.71 -9.88
N ARG A 36 5.14 -6.04 -11.06
CA ARG A 36 5.70 -7.09 -11.93
C ARG A 36 6.87 -6.61 -12.80
N HIS A 37 6.80 -5.38 -13.28
CA HIS A 37 7.74 -4.84 -14.27
C HIS A 37 8.52 -3.61 -13.79
N GLY A 38 8.10 -3.01 -12.67
CA GLY A 38 8.75 -1.85 -12.07
C GLY A 38 9.64 -2.21 -10.88
N ASP A 39 9.95 -1.20 -10.06
CA ASP A 39 10.70 -1.36 -8.81
C ASP A 39 9.74 -1.71 -7.66
N ALA A 40 9.47 -3.01 -7.51
CA ALA A 40 8.58 -3.51 -6.47
C ALA A 40 9.03 -3.12 -5.06
N ALA A 41 10.35 -3.12 -4.79
CA ALA A 41 10.89 -2.79 -3.48
C ALA A 41 10.55 -1.34 -3.10
N ARG A 42 10.68 -0.40 -4.04
CA ARG A 42 10.27 0.99 -3.84
C ARG A 42 8.77 1.12 -3.59
N HIS A 43 7.94 0.36 -4.28
CA HIS A 43 6.48 0.44 -4.15
C HIS A 43 5.96 -0.22 -2.87
N LEU A 44 6.64 -1.25 -2.37
CA LEU A 44 6.26 -2.02 -1.20
C LEU A 44 6.97 -1.58 0.09
N ASP A 45 7.83 -0.56 0.03
CA ASP A 45 8.51 -0.02 1.21
C ASP A 45 7.50 0.59 2.21
N PHE A 46 7.61 0.19 3.48
CA PHE A 46 6.81 0.71 4.58
C PHE A 46 7.58 0.64 5.91
N ASP A 47 7.25 1.54 6.83
CA ASP A 47 7.80 1.55 8.19
C ASP A 47 6.99 0.64 9.12
N PRO A 48 7.62 -0.21 9.97
CA PRO A 48 6.92 -1.08 10.90
C PRO A 48 5.93 -0.36 11.85
N ALA A 49 6.16 0.92 12.16
CA ALA A 49 5.25 1.74 12.97
C ALA A 49 3.88 1.94 12.30
N GLU A 50 3.78 1.77 10.98
CA GLU A 50 2.54 1.93 10.24
C GLU A 50 1.51 0.83 10.54
N HIS A 51 1.91 -0.27 11.17
CA HIS A 51 0.99 -1.37 11.48
C HIS A 51 -0.15 -0.95 12.45
N PRO A 52 -1.40 -1.42 12.21
CA PRO A 52 -1.83 -2.25 11.08
C PRO A 52 -2.03 -1.44 9.77
N VAL A 53 -1.35 -1.87 8.70
CA VAL A 53 -1.44 -1.34 7.33
C VAL A 53 -1.77 -2.47 6.35
N ALA A 54 -2.54 -2.18 5.32
CA ALA A 54 -2.90 -3.10 4.24
C ALA A 54 -2.45 -2.55 2.89
N LEU A 55 -1.90 -3.42 2.06
CA LEU A 55 -1.59 -3.15 0.66
C LEU A 55 -2.88 -3.17 -0.18
N GLN A 56 -3.07 -2.18 -1.05
CA GLN A 56 -4.09 -2.21 -2.09
C GLN A 56 -3.44 -2.41 -3.46
N VAL A 57 -3.84 -3.47 -4.16
CA VAL A 57 -3.38 -3.79 -5.51
C VAL A 57 -4.53 -3.56 -6.51
N GLY A 58 -4.22 -3.00 -7.67
CA GLY A 58 -5.15 -2.85 -8.80
C GLY A 58 -4.71 -3.63 -10.04
N GLY A 59 -5.63 -4.34 -10.66
CA GLY A 59 -5.42 -5.12 -11.88
C GLY A 59 -6.69 -5.84 -12.31
N SER A 60 -6.71 -6.38 -13.53
CA SER A 60 -7.83 -7.16 -14.08
C SER A 60 -7.52 -8.65 -14.21
N GLU A 61 -6.24 -9.02 -14.33
CA GLU A 61 -5.81 -10.39 -14.57
C GLU A 61 -5.60 -11.15 -13.25
N ALA A 62 -6.29 -12.28 -13.10
CA ALA A 62 -6.28 -13.06 -11.86
C ALA A 62 -4.87 -13.53 -11.47
N ASP A 63 -4.08 -14.00 -12.44
CA ASP A 63 -2.71 -14.49 -12.20
C ASP A 63 -1.77 -13.35 -11.77
N GLU A 64 -1.96 -12.15 -12.32
CA GLU A 64 -1.16 -10.99 -11.93
C GLU A 64 -1.52 -10.50 -10.54
N LEU A 65 -2.80 -10.47 -10.20
CA LEU A 65 -3.26 -10.14 -8.85
C LEU A 65 -2.76 -11.16 -7.82
N ALA A 66 -2.79 -12.46 -8.17
CA ALA A 66 -2.26 -13.52 -7.32
C ALA A 66 -0.75 -13.41 -7.13
N HIS A 67 0.00 -12.99 -8.15
CA HIS A 67 1.43 -12.73 -8.03
C HIS A 67 1.71 -11.52 -7.13
N ALA A 68 1.00 -10.41 -7.34
CA ALA A 68 1.18 -9.19 -6.57
C ALA A 68 0.79 -9.29 -5.09
N ALA A 69 -0.03 -10.28 -4.72
CA ALA A 69 -0.47 -10.52 -3.35
C ALA A 69 0.46 -11.48 -2.56
N ARG A 70 1.47 -12.07 -3.19
CA ARG A 70 2.44 -12.98 -2.55
C ARG A 70 3.64 -12.22 -2.00
#